data_AF-A0A363MUQ6-F1
#
_entry.id   AF-A0A363MUQ6-F1
#
_cell.length_a   1.000
_cell.length_b   1.000
_cell.length_c   1.000
_cell.angle_alpha   90.00
_cell.angle_beta   90.00
_cell.angle_gamma   90.00
#
_symmetry.space_group_name_H-M   'P 1'
#
loop_
_entity.id
_entity.type
_entity.pdbx_description
1 polymer ?
#
loop_
_entity_poly.entity_id
_entity_poly.type
_entity_poly.pdbx_seq_one_letter_code
_entity_poly.pdbx_strand_id
1 'polypeptide(L)'
;MIAGRIFYEFILIKTRFLHMKQNFLTLLILLFTISNNAQKIKIDKGEIKLDEKTVGYVEGKKPIFTIYNLDKSYAVTAEVKTVPNEPSLTLPWIELKDQTTGKSNELDFKSRKFSAFNYDRSIIYELLDRNYFTVDGLNKEEIEKFLNSESTGISAKRTGTQKIIDDASKIADTYKLTIDDAGTVYSIKAQNPDQLDKRIGYIKVTSPATNGELMYEVMDLDNYLIGTWFARGGMYLGYDKLLKQEVITFDKKVFKAAFDNSGNPIGYKMSKDITAMNIVRVLIGNGYTLQHQGKAEVMAIRVEQAKITEEKIKTERSNSANIYEQSGYVINEKGEKKSGPITAEFQSIKAESSSGMADMTAYGKTVILKFTNEKGREKTETFKSKNGVRFCVDKDGKEECYLGLKTIGNTLATAGSLNSLSFDFSSFYKILYEENGYLVLVDPLLSEDFILKIPTQEKGLYTNKSSNDKLKKNITEYLKCDSIVFENHDFKTLEGLIKVLEDYKNNCSK
;
A
#
# COMPACT_ATOMS: atom_id res chain seq x y z
N MET A 1 -80.28 -14.35 -31.97
CA MET A 1 -78.83 -14.23 -32.31
C MET A 1 -77.88 -14.42 -31.11
N ILE A 2 -78.37 -14.76 -29.89
CA ILE A 2 -77.53 -14.87 -28.68
C ILE A 2 -77.08 -16.32 -28.41
N ALA A 3 -77.89 -17.33 -28.77
CA ALA A 3 -77.56 -18.73 -28.51
C ALA A 3 -76.36 -19.28 -29.31
N GLY A 4 -76.15 -18.81 -30.56
CA GLY A 4 -75.05 -19.29 -31.41
C GLY A 4 -73.66 -18.81 -30.96
N ARG A 5 -73.58 -17.64 -30.30
CA ARG A 5 -72.31 -17.05 -29.85
C ARG A 5 -71.77 -17.73 -28.59
N ILE A 6 -72.66 -18.20 -27.72
CA ILE A 6 -72.30 -18.93 -26.49
C ILE A 6 -71.79 -20.34 -26.82
N PHE A 7 -72.38 -21.00 -27.84
CA PHE A 7 -71.97 -22.35 -28.23
C PHE A 7 -70.57 -22.38 -28.88
N TYR A 8 -70.22 -21.36 -29.64
CA TYR A 8 -68.90 -21.26 -30.29
C TYR A 8 -67.78 -20.97 -29.28
N GLU A 9 -68.01 -20.11 -28.30
CA GLU A 9 -67.07 -19.84 -27.19
C GLU A 9 -66.84 -21.08 -26.32
N PHE A 10 -67.88 -21.88 -26.06
CA PHE A 10 -67.77 -23.10 -25.24
C PHE A 10 -66.92 -24.19 -25.92
N ILE A 11 -67.02 -24.31 -27.24
CA ILE A 11 -66.18 -25.25 -28.02
C ILE A 11 -64.73 -24.76 -28.04
N LEU A 12 -64.48 -23.46 -28.26
CA LEU A 12 -63.12 -22.89 -28.30
C LEU A 12 -62.37 -23.03 -26.96
N ILE A 13 -63.07 -22.86 -25.84
CA ILE A 13 -62.50 -23.03 -24.49
C ILE A 13 -62.16 -24.51 -24.24
N LYS A 14 -63.01 -25.44 -24.67
CA LYS A 14 -62.79 -26.88 -24.48
C LYS A 14 -61.60 -27.40 -25.30
N THR A 15 -61.43 -26.93 -26.54
CA THR A 15 -60.30 -27.31 -27.40
C THR A 15 -58.97 -26.73 -26.91
N ARG A 16 -58.95 -25.49 -26.39
CA ARG A 16 -57.75 -24.90 -25.76
C ARG A 16 -57.36 -25.62 -24.46
N PHE A 17 -58.33 -26.08 -23.67
CA PHE A 17 -58.06 -26.82 -22.44
C PHE A 17 -57.48 -28.23 -22.69
N LEU A 18 -57.93 -28.90 -23.75
CA LEU A 18 -57.39 -30.20 -24.18
C LEU A 18 -55.95 -30.09 -24.70
N HIS A 19 -55.63 -29.08 -25.52
CA HIS A 19 -54.26 -28.86 -26.01
C HIS A 19 -53.27 -28.48 -24.88
N MET A 20 -53.73 -27.69 -23.91
CA MET A 20 -52.90 -27.29 -22.76
C MET A 20 -52.57 -28.48 -21.84
N LYS A 21 -53.51 -29.42 -21.65
CA LYS A 21 -53.26 -30.66 -20.88
C LYS A 21 -52.25 -31.58 -21.57
N GLN A 22 -52.31 -31.67 -22.90
CA GLN A 22 -51.40 -32.53 -23.67
C GLN A 22 -49.97 -31.98 -23.64
N ASN A 23 -49.79 -30.66 -23.82
CA ASN A 23 -48.48 -30.02 -23.75
C ASN A 23 -47.88 -30.04 -22.33
N PHE A 24 -48.71 -29.96 -21.29
CA PHE A 24 -48.25 -30.07 -19.90
C PHE A 24 -47.76 -31.49 -19.56
N LEU A 25 -48.42 -32.52 -20.11
CA LEU A 25 -48.02 -33.91 -19.93
C LEU A 25 -46.69 -34.22 -20.63
N THR A 26 -46.48 -33.67 -21.84
CA THR A 26 -45.21 -33.81 -22.58
C THR A 26 -44.06 -33.11 -21.86
N LEU A 27 -44.30 -31.93 -21.27
CA LEU A 27 -43.30 -31.20 -20.49
C LEU A 27 -42.93 -31.94 -19.19
N LEU A 28 -43.91 -32.59 -18.53
CA LEU A 28 -43.69 -33.39 -17.33
C LEU A 28 -42.84 -34.64 -17.62
N ILE A 29 -43.09 -35.31 -18.75
CA ILE A 29 -42.31 -36.49 -19.19
C ILE A 29 -40.87 -36.09 -19.57
N LEU A 30 -40.67 -34.90 -20.18
CA LEU A 30 -39.35 -34.37 -20.50
C LEU A 30 -38.55 -33.91 -19.27
N LEU A 31 -39.23 -33.48 -18.19
CA LEU A 31 -38.61 -33.14 -16.90
C LEU A 31 -38.20 -34.39 -16.11
N PHE A 32 -38.90 -35.52 -16.27
CA PHE A 32 -38.52 -36.78 -15.63
C PHE A 32 -37.25 -37.41 -16.21
N THR A 33 -36.98 -37.25 -17.51
CA THR A 33 -35.78 -37.80 -18.17
C THR A 33 -34.48 -37.07 -17.83
N ILE A 34 -34.53 -35.88 -17.22
CA ILE A 34 -33.35 -35.11 -16.78
C ILE A 34 -33.06 -35.30 -15.28
N SER A 35 -33.77 -36.22 -14.62
CA SER A 35 -33.43 -36.68 -13.27
C SER A 35 -32.12 -37.48 -13.34
N ASN A 36 -30.98 -36.80 -13.24
CA ASN A 36 -29.72 -37.44 -12.89
C ASN A 36 -29.99 -38.37 -11.70
N ASN A 37 -29.79 -39.67 -11.88
CA ASN A 37 -29.87 -40.65 -10.81
C ASN A 37 -28.78 -40.32 -9.77
N ALA A 38 -29.08 -39.45 -8.83
CA ALA A 38 -28.26 -39.27 -7.64
C ALA A 38 -28.42 -40.55 -6.82
N GLN A 39 -27.42 -41.44 -6.89
CA GLN A 39 -27.38 -42.69 -6.11
C GLN A 39 -27.76 -42.42 -4.66
N LYS A 40 -28.87 -43.02 -4.21
CA LYS A 40 -29.41 -42.82 -2.87
C LYS A 40 -28.64 -43.70 -1.90
N ILE A 41 -27.75 -43.09 -1.11
CA ILE A 41 -27.03 -43.78 -0.04
C ILE A 41 -27.92 -43.90 1.19
N LYS A 42 -28.06 -45.12 1.71
CA LYS A 42 -28.67 -45.40 3.01
C LYS A 42 -27.70 -46.26 3.83
N ILE A 43 -27.44 -45.85 5.07
CA ILE A 43 -26.72 -46.67 6.05
C ILE A 43 -27.73 -47.08 7.12
N ASP A 44 -27.94 -48.39 7.28
CA ASP A 44 -28.93 -48.94 8.22
C ASP A 44 -28.31 -50.13 8.96
N LYS A 45 -28.24 -50.05 10.29
CA LYS A 45 -27.59 -51.08 11.15
C LYS A 45 -26.18 -51.50 10.68
N GLY A 46 -25.40 -50.57 10.12
CA GLY A 46 -24.05 -50.82 9.61
C GLY A 46 -24.00 -51.38 8.18
N GLU A 47 -25.14 -51.65 7.53
CA GLU A 47 -25.20 -52.00 6.10
C GLU A 47 -25.16 -50.74 5.24
N ILE A 48 -24.23 -50.69 4.28
CA ILE A 48 -24.14 -49.62 3.28
C ILE A 48 -24.97 -50.03 2.07
N LYS A 49 -26.04 -49.27 1.79
CA LYS A 49 -26.93 -49.49 0.64
C LYS A 49 -26.81 -48.35 -0.36
N LEU A 50 -26.59 -48.72 -1.63
CA LEU A 50 -26.65 -47.82 -2.78
C LEU A 50 -27.85 -48.23 -3.61
N ASP A 51 -28.81 -47.30 -3.80
CA ASP A 51 -30.08 -47.57 -4.50
C ASP A 51 -30.77 -48.84 -4.00
N GLU A 52 -30.84 -48.97 -2.67
CA GLU A 52 -31.47 -50.08 -1.94
C GLU A 52 -30.75 -51.44 -2.00
N LYS A 53 -29.69 -51.56 -2.82
CA LYS A 53 -28.80 -52.73 -2.83
C LYS A 53 -27.71 -52.61 -1.77
N THR A 54 -27.54 -53.62 -0.92
CA THR A 54 -26.40 -53.71 0.01
C THR A 54 -25.12 -53.97 -0.76
N VAL A 55 -24.10 -53.13 -0.54
CA VAL A 55 -22.82 -53.17 -1.26
C VAL A 55 -21.59 -53.27 -0.33
N GLY A 56 -21.79 -53.11 0.98
CA GLY A 56 -20.72 -53.24 1.97
C GLY A 56 -21.22 -52.99 3.39
N TYR A 57 -20.30 -52.99 4.34
CA TYR A 57 -20.59 -52.74 5.75
C TYR A 57 -19.69 -51.64 6.31
N VAL A 58 -20.21 -50.88 7.28
CA VAL A 58 -19.43 -49.95 8.10
C VAL A 58 -19.67 -50.28 9.57
N GLU A 59 -18.57 -50.44 10.31
CA GLU A 59 -18.56 -50.73 11.73
C GLU A 59 -17.72 -49.68 12.48
N GLY A 60 -17.98 -49.50 13.77
CA GLY A 60 -17.25 -48.54 14.61
C GLY A 60 -17.98 -47.22 14.83
N LYS A 61 -17.28 -46.28 15.45
CA LYS A 61 -17.79 -44.95 15.82
C LYS A 61 -16.64 -43.97 15.86
N LYS A 62 -16.95 -42.67 15.75
CA LYS A 62 -15.95 -41.60 15.84
C LYS A 62 -15.00 -41.85 17.04
N PRO A 63 -13.67 -41.77 16.85
CA PRO A 63 -13.00 -41.31 15.63
C PRO A 63 -12.76 -42.38 14.55
N ILE A 64 -12.97 -43.67 14.81
CA ILE A 64 -12.51 -44.76 13.94
C ILE A 64 -13.70 -45.55 13.36
N PHE A 65 -13.73 -45.67 12.04
CA PHE A 65 -14.67 -46.52 11.31
C PHE A 65 -13.92 -47.58 10.51
N THR A 66 -14.46 -48.78 10.44
CA THR A 66 -13.97 -49.85 9.56
C THR A 66 -15.00 -50.13 8.50
N ILE A 67 -14.57 -50.13 7.24
CA ILE A 67 -15.43 -50.34 6.08
C ILE A 67 -15.02 -51.65 5.44
N TYR A 68 -16.01 -52.49 5.13
CA TYR A 68 -15.83 -53.82 4.57
C TYR A 68 -16.54 -53.95 3.23
N ASN A 69 -15.98 -54.80 2.37
CA ASN A 69 -16.71 -55.37 1.25
C ASN A 69 -17.84 -56.30 1.71
N LEU A 70 -18.77 -56.58 0.81
CA LEU A 70 -19.94 -57.42 1.08
C LEU A 70 -19.57 -58.84 1.57
N ASP A 71 -18.47 -59.39 1.09
CA ASP A 71 -17.91 -60.69 1.48
C ASP A 71 -16.95 -60.60 2.69
N LYS A 72 -16.68 -59.39 3.19
CA LYS A 72 -15.71 -59.06 4.24
C LYS A 72 -14.27 -59.50 3.95
N SER A 73 -13.93 -59.82 2.69
CA SER A 73 -12.57 -60.26 2.31
C SER A 73 -11.57 -59.10 2.28
N TYR A 74 -12.05 -57.88 2.11
CA TYR A 74 -11.26 -56.66 2.09
C TYR A 74 -11.86 -55.58 3.00
N ALA A 75 -10.98 -54.88 3.73
CA ALA A 75 -11.37 -53.89 4.71
C ALA A 75 -10.36 -52.75 4.81
N VAL A 76 -10.89 -51.54 5.03
CA VAL A 76 -10.11 -50.33 5.31
C VAL A 76 -10.60 -49.68 6.60
N THR A 77 -9.69 -49.06 7.32
CA THR A 77 -9.99 -48.21 8.47
C THR A 77 -9.93 -46.75 8.06
N ALA A 78 -10.96 -45.99 8.40
CA ALA A 78 -11.04 -44.54 8.23
C ALA A 78 -11.06 -43.90 9.62
N GLU A 79 -9.95 -43.26 10.01
CA GLU A 79 -9.86 -42.50 11.25
C GLU A 79 -10.06 -41.01 10.98
N VAL A 80 -11.05 -40.42 11.64
CA VAL A 80 -11.35 -38.99 11.57
C VAL A 80 -10.43 -38.23 12.52
N LYS A 81 -9.57 -37.39 11.96
CA LYS A 81 -8.63 -36.54 12.69
C LYS A 81 -9.06 -35.08 12.62
N THR A 82 -8.77 -34.34 13.69
CA THR A 82 -9.02 -32.89 13.83
C THR A 82 -7.81 -32.23 14.48
N VAL A 83 -7.57 -30.96 14.19
CA VAL A 83 -6.62 -30.17 14.99
C VAL A 83 -7.32 -29.70 16.27
N PRO A 84 -6.69 -29.84 17.45
CA PRO A 84 -7.22 -29.23 18.68
C PRO A 84 -7.37 -27.70 18.50
N ASN A 85 -8.46 -27.12 19.03
CA ASN A 85 -8.71 -25.67 19.02
C ASN A 85 -8.84 -25.02 17.62
N GLU A 86 -9.06 -25.79 16.55
CA GLU A 86 -9.40 -25.22 15.25
C GLU A 86 -10.80 -24.56 15.28
N PRO A 87 -11.03 -23.51 14.46
CA PRO A 87 -12.36 -22.93 14.31
C PRO A 87 -13.40 -24.02 14.00
N SER A 88 -14.60 -23.90 14.57
CA SER A 88 -15.69 -24.89 14.41
C SER A 88 -16.13 -25.14 12.95
N LEU A 89 -15.65 -24.32 12.00
CA LEU A 89 -15.92 -24.41 10.57
C LEU A 89 -14.84 -25.19 9.79
N THR A 90 -13.71 -25.54 10.41
CA THR A 90 -12.69 -26.33 9.72
C THR A 90 -13.11 -27.79 9.68
N LEU A 91 -13.15 -28.36 8.47
CA LEU A 91 -13.51 -29.76 8.29
C LEU A 91 -12.38 -30.67 8.81
N PRO A 92 -12.72 -31.80 9.44
CA PRO A 92 -11.73 -32.82 9.76
C PRO A 92 -11.05 -33.38 8.50
N TRP A 93 -10.04 -34.23 8.68
CA TRP A 93 -9.53 -35.09 7.62
C TRP A 93 -9.65 -36.57 8.00
N ILE A 94 -9.51 -37.45 7.02
CA ILE A 94 -9.57 -38.89 7.18
C ILE A 94 -8.16 -39.44 7.00
N GLU A 95 -7.64 -40.17 7.97
CA GLU A 95 -6.53 -41.10 7.76
C GLU A 95 -7.12 -42.44 7.32
N LEU A 96 -6.93 -42.77 6.04
CA LEU A 96 -7.38 -44.03 5.46
C LEU A 96 -6.25 -45.05 5.54
N LYS A 97 -6.53 -46.24 6.06
CA LYS A 97 -5.56 -47.30 6.30
C LYS A 97 -6.07 -48.64 5.80
N ASP A 98 -5.25 -49.36 5.05
CA ASP A 98 -5.52 -50.73 4.68
C ASP A 98 -5.27 -51.68 5.88
N GLN A 99 -6.24 -52.53 6.21
CA GLN A 99 -6.11 -53.40 7.38
C GLN A 99 -5.11 -54.55 7.19
N THR A 100 -4.84 -54.95 5.94
CA THR A 100 -3.96 -56.09 5.63
C THR A 100 -2.50 -55.66 5.57
N THR A 101 -2.22 -54.59 4.83
CA THR A 101 -0.87 -54.08 4.60
C THR A 101 -0.42 -53.07 5.65
N GLY A 102 -1.37 -52.47 6.37
CA GLY A 102 -1.11 -51.42 7.35
C GLY A 102 -0.70 -50.07 6.76
N LYS A 103 -0.63 -49.93 5.43
CA LYS A 103 -0.31 -48.67 4.74
C LYS A 103 -1.44 -47.67 4.92
N SER A 104 -1.09 -46.40 5.12
CA SER A 104 -2.05 -45.30 5.30
C SER A 104 -1.69 -44.08 4.45
N ASN A 105 -2.72 -43.30 4.11
CA ASN A 105 -2.60 -41.98 3.49
C ASN A 105 -3.83 -41.13 3.87
N GLU A 106 -3.80 -39.82 3.63
CA GLU A 106 -4.78 -38.87 4.20
C GLU A 106 -5.67 -38.22 3.14
N LEU A 107 -6.94 -38.01 3.50
CA LEU A 107 -7.98 -37.42 2.65
C LEU A 107 -8.67 -36.23 3.33
N ASP A 108 -8.82 -35.12 2.61
CA ASP A 108 -9.68 -34.02 3.01
C ASP A 108 -11.15 -34.29 2.67
N PHE A 109 -12.07 -33.87 3.54
CA PHE A 109 -13.50 -33.80 3.19
C PHE A 109 -13.77 -32.67 2.21
N LYS A 110 -14.57 -32.95 1.18
CA LYS A 110 -15.18 -31.91 0.33
C LYS A 110 -16.40 -31.31 1.02
N SER A 111 -16.47 -29.98 1.06
CA SER A 111 -17.44 -29.22 1.89
C SER A 111 -18.92 -29.48 1.66
N ARG A 112 -19.31 -30.04 0.50
CA ARG A 112 -20.72 -30.14 0.10
C ARG A 112 -21.50 -31.30 0.75
N LYS A 113 -20.83 -32.32 1.30
CA LYS A 113 -21.48 -33.56 1.78
C LYS A 113 -21.12 -33.96 3.22
N PHE A 114 -20.31 -33.16 3.92
CA PHE A 114 -19.93 -33.43 5.30
C PHE A 114 -21.05 -33.10 6.29
N SER A 115 -21.30 -34.00 7.23
CA SER A 115 -22.22 -33.82 8.35
C SER A 115 -21.56 -34.25 9.67
N ALA A 116 -21.43 -33.31 10.61
CA ALA A 116 -20.90 -33.60 11.95
C ALA A 116 -21.79 -34.54 12.78
N PHE A 117 -23.03 -34.78 12.35
CA PHE A 117 -23.96 -35.72 13.00
C PHE A 117 -23.93 -37.13 12.39
N ASN A 118 -23.35 -37.30 11.19
CA ASN A 118 -23.32 -38.58 10.45
C ASN A 118 -21.96 -38.76 9.77
N TYR A 119 -20.93 -39.08 10.58
CA TYR A 119 -19.55 -39.21 10.11
C TYR A 119 -19.35 -40.41 9.17
N ASP A 120 -19.96 -41.55 9.48
CA ASP A 120 -19.98 -42.75 8.64
C ASP A 120 -20.50 -42.43 7.23
N ARG A 121 -21.65 -41.78 7.14
CA ARG A 121 -22.24 -41.37 5.86
C ARG A 121 -21.36 -40.37 5.11
N SER A 122 -20.76 -39.43 5.84
CA SER A 122 -19.84 -38.44 5.26
C SER A 122 -18.59 -39.10 4.67
N ILE A 123 -18.01 -40.10 5.36
CA ILE A 123 -16.86 -40.87 4.89
C ILE A 123 -17.23 -41.64 3.62
N ILE A 124 -18.37 -42.35 3.62
CA ILE A 124 -18.80 -43.11 2.44
C ILE A 124 -19.04 -42.20 1.23
N TYR A 125 -19.62 -41.01 1.42
CA TYR A 125 -19.74 -40.02 0.34
C TYR A 125 -18.38 -39.59 -0.22
N GLU A 126 -17.40 -39.36 0.65
CA GLU A 126 -16.05 -38.96 0.22
C GLU A 126 -15.34 -40.08 -0.56
N LEU A 127 -15.51 -41.35 -0.13
CA LEU A 127 -14.95 -42.50 -0.84
C LEU A 127 -15.62 -42.72 -2.20
N LEU A 128 -16.93 -42.52 -2.31
CA LEU A 128 -17.65 -42.58 -3.58
C LEU A 128 -17.21 -41.48 -4.55
N ASP A 129 -17.07 -40.24 -4.07
CA ASP A 129 -16.63 -39.10 -4.88
C ASP A 129 -15.19 -39.26 -5.41
N ARG A 130 -14.43 -40.23 -4.88
CA ARG A 130 -13.06 -40.56 -5.28
C ARG A 130 -12.94 -41.93 -5.95
N ASN A 131 -14.07 -42.61 -6.19
CA ASN A 131 -14.12 -43.95 -6.78
C ASN A 131 -13.42 -45.04 -5.95
N TYR A 132 -13.24 -44.81 -4.63
CA TYR A 132 -12.71 -45.79 -3.68
C TYR A 132 -13.79 -46.74 -3.15
N PHE A 133 -15.04 -46.34 -3.26
CA PHE A 133 -16.21 -47.17 -2.98
C PHE A 133 -17.17 -47.04 -4.15
N THR A 134 -17.76 -48.15 -4.61
CA THR A 134 -18.61 -48.22 -5.79
C THR A 134 -19.82 -49.13 -5.53
N VAL A 135 -20.61 -49.41 -6.57
CA VAL A 135 -21.72 -50.38 -6.51
C VAL A 135 -21.27 -51.82 -6.23
N ASP A 136 -19.97 -52.10 -6.35
CA ASP A 136 -19.37 -53.41 -6.06
C ASP A 136 -18.65 -53.43 -4.70
N GLY A 137 -18.71 -52.34 -3.94
CA GLY A 137 -18.02 -52.16 -2.66
C GLY A 137 -16.72 -51.35 -2.78
N LEU A 138 -15.77 -51.57 -1.88
CA LEU A 138 -14.43 -50.98 -1.91
C LEU A 138 -13.68 -51.40 -3.18
N ASN A 139 -13.20 -50.39 -3.91
CA ASN A 139 -12.33 -50.55 -5.05
C ASN A 139 -10.88 -50.71 -4.57
N LYS A 140 -10.48 -51.96 -4.37
CA LYS A 140 -9.15 -52.31 -3.84
C LYS A 140 -8.00 -51.72 -4.66
N GLU A 141 -8.08 -51.76 -5.99
CA GLU A 141 -7.01 -51.28 -6.87
C GLU A 141 -6.76 -49.77 -6.70
N GLU A 142 -7.83 -48.97 -6.73
CA GLU A 142 -7.73 -47.51 -6.57
C GLU A 142 -7.33 -47.10 -5.15
N ILE A 143 -7.80 -47.83 -4.14
CA ILE A 143 -7.38 -47.62 -2.75
C ILE A 143 -5.90 -47.95 -2.58
N GLU A 144 -5.43 -49.11 -3.04
CA GLU A 144 -4.02 -49.49 -2.93
C GLU A 144 -3.12 -48.51 -3.69
N LYS A 145 -3.54 -48.06 -4.88
CA LYS A 145 -2.82 -47.03 -5.64
C LYS A 145 -2.70 -45.72 -4.86
N PHE A 146 -3.75 -45.28 -4.19
CA PHE A 146 -3.75 -44.09 -3.35
C PHE A 146 -2.89 -44.27 -2.09
N LEU A 147 -2.98 -45.41 -1.41
CA LEU A 147 -2.19 -45.68 -0.21
C LEU A 147 -0.70 -45.85 -0.50
N ASN A 148 -0.33 -46.22 -1.73
CA ASN A 148 1.05 -46.33 -2.19
C ASN A 148 1.59 -45.06 -2.85
N SER A 149 0.77 -44.02 -3.04
CA SER A 149 1.24 -42.76 -3.61
C SER A 149 2.06 -41.95 -2.61
N GLU A 150 2.64 -40.84 -3.08
CA GLU A 150 3.22 -39.86 -2.16
C GLU A 150 2.18 -39.42 -1.11
N SER A 151 2.67 -39.17 0.10
CA SER A 151 1.85 -38.67 1.21
C SER A 151 1.21 -37.33 0.83
N THR A 152 -0.09 -37.19 1.07
CA THR A 152 -0.81 -35.94 0.80
C THR A 152 -0.40 -34.79 1.74
N GLY A 153 0.21 -35.12 2.89
CA GLY A 153 0.82 -34.17 3.83
C GLY A 153 -0.20 -33.25 4.52
N ILE A 154 -1.44 -33.70 4.66
CA ILE A 154 -2.55 -32.93 5.22
C ILE A 154 -2.30 -32.68 6.71
N SER A 155 -1.95 -33.72 7.47
CA SER A 155 -1.58 -33.57 8.87
C SER A 155 -0.35 -32.70 9.04
N ALA A 156 0.71 -32.87 8.24
CA ALA A 156 1.92 -32.05 8.35
C ALA A 156 1.63 -30.55 8.14
N LYS A 157 0.80 -30.20 7.15
CA LYS A 157 0.35 -28.81 6.91
C LYS A 157 -0.48 -28.26 8.05
N ARG A 158 -1.39 -29.06 8.61
CA ARG A 158 -2.34 -28.62 9.66
C ARG A 158 -1.72 -28.62 11.07
N THR A 159 -0.89 -29.60 11.39
CA THR A 159 -0.23 -29.76 12.71
C THR A 159 1.08 -29.00 12.83
N GLY A 160 1.79 -28.75 11.73
CA GLY A 160 3.02 -27.94 11.74
C GLY A 160 2.79 -26.52 12.24
N THR A 161 1.68 -25.89 11.84
CA THR A 161 1.24 -24.59 12.37
C THR A 161 0.82 -24.69 13.84
N GLN A 162 0.16 -25.77 14.25
CA GLN A 162 -0.26 -25.95 15.65
C GLN A 162 0.93 -26.12 16.60
N LYS A 163 1.96 -26.86 16.20
CA LYS A 163 3.19 -27.00 17.02
C LYS A 163 3.86 -25.66 17.31
N ILE A 164 3.90 -24.76 16.31
CA ILE A 164 4.44 -23.40 16.48
C ILE A 164 3.58 -22.61 17.49
N ILE A 165 2.26 -22.73 17.39
CA ILE A 165 1.32 -22.08 18.33
C ILE A 165 1.47 -22.64 19.76
N ASP A 166 1.62 -23.96 19.90
CA ASP A 166 1.77 -24.64 21.17
C ASP A 166 3.11 -24.28 21.84
N ASP A 167 4.20 -24.24 21.07
CA ASP A 167 5.52 -23.86 21.57
C ASP A 167 5.55 -22.37 21.98
N ALA A 168 4.95 -21.49 21.18
CA ALA A 168 4.74 -20.08 21.57
C ALA A 168 3.89 -19.96 22.84
N SER A 169 2.83 -20.78 22.97
CA SER A 169 1.97 -20.79 24.16
C SER A 169 2.74 -21.23 25.42
N LYS A 170 3.57 -22.27 25.33
CA LYS A 170 4.44 -22.70 26.43
C LYS A 170 5.41 -21.60 26.85
N ILE A 171 5.98 -20.85 25.90
CA ILE A 171 6.83 -19.70 26.19
C ILE A 171 6.03 -18.66 26.97
N ALA A 172 4.84 -18.29 26.48
CA ALA A 172 3.97 -17.31 27.13
C ALA A 172 3.56 -17.73 28.57
N ASP A 173 3.33 -19.02 28.82
CA ASP A 173 3.02 -19.52 30.16
C ASP A 173 4.14 -19.25 31.18
N THR A 174 5.39 -19.25 30.74
CA THR A 174 6.52 -18.92 31.62
C THR A 174 6.52 -17.48 32.12
N TYR A 175 5.80 -16.56 31.45
CA TYR A 175 5.71 -15.15 31.83
C TYR A 175 4.66 -14.90 32.91
N LYS A 176 3.74 -15.85 33.18
CA LYS A 176 2.61 -15.71 34.12
C LYS A 176 1.89 -14.37 33.96
N LEU A 177 1.39 -14.13 32.76
CA LEU A 177 0.81 -12.86 32.35
C LEU A 177 -0.50 -12.58 33.08
N THR A 178 -0.72 -11.33 33.49
CA THR A 178 -2.01 -10.83 33.97
C THR A 178 -2.31 -9.46 33.36
N ILE A 179 -3.59 -9.12 33.21
CA ILE A 179 -4.05 -7.82 32.69
C ILE A 179 -5.01 -7.21 33.71
N ASP A 180 -4.84 -5.93 34.05
CA ASP A 180 -5.78 -5.23 34.92
C ASP A 180 -6.95 -4.58 34.16
N ASP A 181 -7.90 -3.98 34.88
CA ASP A 181 -9.08 -3.34 34.27
C ASP A 181 -8.73 -2.13 33.39
N ALA A 182 -7.55 -1.52 33.57
CA ALA A 182 -7.06 -0.41 32.75
C ALA A 182 -6.30 -0.88 31.50
N GLY A 183 -6.03 -2.20 31.38
CA GLY A 183 -5.27 -2.78 30.28
C GLY A 183 -3.76 -2.76 30.48
N THR A 184 -3.28 -2.53 31.71
CA THR A 184 -1.86 -2.72 32.03
C THR A 184 -1.54 -4.20 32.04
N VAL A 185 -0.47 -4.59 31.35
CA VAL A 185 0.01 -5.96 31.25
C VAL A 185 1.14 -6.17 32.26
N TYR A 186 1.04 -7.22 33.06
CA TYR A 186 2.04 -7.61 34.05
C TYR A 186 2.66 -8.97 33.75
N SER A 187 3.90 -9.16 34.16
CA SER A 187 4.66 -10.40 34.02
C SER A 187 5.63 -10.60 35.18
N ILE A 188 5.81 -11.84 35.62
CA ILE A 188 6.85 -12.16 36.62
C ILE A 188 8.28 -11.97 36.07
N LYS A 189 8.44 -11.87 34.74
CA LYS A 189 9.72 -11.67 34.05
C LYS A 189 10.01 -10.21 33.69
N ALA A 190 9.23 -9.25 34.21
CA ALA A 190 9.51 -7.82 34.02
C ALA A 190 10.92 -7.45 34.51
N GLN A 191 11.64 -6.60 33.75
CA GLN A 191 13.00 -6.15 34.08
C GLN A 191 13.03 -4.63 34.30
N ASN A 192 12.12 -4.14 35.14
CA ASN A 192 12.04 -2.72 35.48
C ASN A 192 13.11 -2.33 36.52
N PRO A 193 13.49 -1.03 36.60
CA PRO A 193 14.41 -0.54 37.63
C PRO A 193 13.95 -0.85 39.06
N ASP A 194 12.64 -0.76 39.31
CA ASP A 194 12.01 -1.28 40.52
C ASP A 194 11.63 -2.75 40.31
N GLN A 195 12.20 -3.64 41.12
CA GLN A 195 11.94 -5.09 41.05
C GLN A 195 10.50 -5.46 41.43
N LEU A 196 9.80 -4.60 42.18
CA LEU A 196 8.39 -4.80 42.53
C LEU A 196 7.46 -4.41 41.38
N ASP A 197 7.92 -3.56 40.46
CA ASP A 197 7.17 -3.19 39.28
C ASP A 197 7.18 -4.35 38.27
N LYS A 198 6.02 -5.00 38.13
CA LYS A 198 5.83 -6.13 37.21
C LYS A 198 5.22 -5.73 35.86
N ARG A 199 5.06 -4.44 35.58
CA ARG A 199 4.48 -3.96 34.33
C ARG A 199 5.41 -4.27 33.16
N ILE A 200 4.85 -4.65 32.02
CA ILE A 200 5.62 -4.87 30.78
C ILE A 200 5.03 -4.15 29.58
N GLY A 201 3.82 -3.59 29.65
CA GLY A 201 3.21 -2.87 28.53
C GLY A 201 1.73 -2.64 28.76
N TYR A 202 1.03 -2.26 27.69
CA TYR A 202 -0.38 -1.90 27.75
C TYR A 202 -1.14 -2.53 26.58
N ILE A 203 -2.40 -2.89 26.81
CA ILE A 203 -3.34 -3.27 25.77
C ILE A 203 -4.60 -2.41 25.90
N LYS A 204 -5.10 -1.90 24.79
CA LYS A 204 -6.37 -1.19 24.73
C LYS A 204 -7.22 -1.71 23.60
N VAL A 205 -8.53 -1.69 23.83
CA VAL A 205 -9.52 -1.93 22.78
C VAL A 205 -9.97 -0.59 22.23
N THR A 206 -10.10 -0.52 20.92
CA THR A 206 -10.62 0.63 20.18
C THR A 206 -11.67 0.14 19.18
N SER A 207 -12.63 1.00 18.86
CA SER A 207 -13.61 0.75 17.81
C SER A 207 -13.34 1.76 16.68
N PRO A 208 -12.56 1.40 15.65
CA PRO A 208 -12.16 2.35 14.61
C PRO A 208 -13.30 2.85 13.70
N ALA A 209 -14.53 2.31 13.80
CA ALA A 209 -15.66 2.75 12.98
C ALA A 209 -17.03 2.67 13.68
N THR A 210 -18.00 3.41 13.14
CA THR A 210 -19.45 3.41 13.41
C THR A 210 -20.15 2.06 13.28
N ASN A 211 -19.40 1.00 12.93
CA ASN A 211 -19.89 -0.33 12.62
C ASN A 211 -19.65 -1.32 13.78
N GLY A 212 -19.02 -0.88 14.88
CA GLY A 212 -18.81 -1.68 16.09
C GLY A 212 -17.73 -2.76 15.97
N GLU A 213 -16.78 -2.62 15.05
CA GLU A 213 -15.69 -3.58 14.88
C GLU A 213 -14.60 -3.38 15.93
N LEU A 214 -14.21 -4.46 16.63
CA LEU A 214 -13.21 -4.41 17.69
C LEU A 214 -11.79 -4.49 17.11
N MET A 215 -10.95 -3.53 17.52
CA MET A 215 -9.51 -3.50 17.26
C MET A 215 -8.76 -3.43 18.59
N TYR A 216 -7.70 -4.22 18.75
CA TYR A 216 -6.85 -4.15 19.93
C TYR A 216 -5.47 -3.65 19.55
N GLU A 217 -4.92 -2.76 20.36
CA GLU A 217 -3.59 -2.21 20.19
C GLU A 217 -2.77 -2.55 21.42
N VAL A 218 -1.61 -3.19 21.21
CA VAL A 218 -0.66 -3.54 22.25
C VAL A 218 0.54 -2.61 22.14
N MET A 219 0.91 -1.97 23.24
CA MET A 219 1.99 -1.00 23.34
C MET A 219 3.02 -1.44 24.36
N ASP A 220 4.26 -0.99 24.18
CA ASP A 220 5.32 -1.14 25.17
C ASP A 220 5.23 -0.12 26.32
N LEU A 221 6.13 -0.19 27.30
CA LEU A 221 6.17 0.76 28.42
C LEU A 221 6.47 2.20 27.99
N ASP A 222 7.08 2.37 26.82
CA ASP A 222 7.37 3.67 26.20
C ASP A 222 6.24 4.17 25.27
N ASN A 223 5.10 3.45 25.22
CA ASN A 223 3.94 3.69 24.37
C ASN A 223 4.17 3.51 22.85
N TYR A 224 5.18 2.74 22.44
CA TYR A 224 5.33 2.32 21.06
C TYR A 224 4.38 1.17 20.74
N LEU A 225 3.67 1.29 19.61
CA LEU A 225 2.77 0.25 19.12
C LEU A 225 3.57 -0.99 18.72
N ILE A 226 3.31 -2.10 19.39
CA ILE A 226 3.96 -3.38 19.14
C ILE A 226 3.14 -4.25 18.21
N GLY A 227 1.82 -4.23 18.36
CA GLY A 227 0.94 -4.97 17.47
C GLY A 227 -0.51 -4.50 17.50
N THR A 228 -1.19 -4.73 16.38
CA THR A 228 -2.59 -4.41 16.17
C THR A 228 -3.33 -5.67 15.77
N TRP A 229 -4.44 -5.98 16.46
CA TRP A 229 -5.29 -7.13 16.16
C TRP A 229 -6.65 -6.69 15.64
N PHE A 230 -7.17 -7.42 14.64
CA PHE A 230 -8.43 -7.10 13.96
C PHE A 230 -9.46 -8.22 14.09
N ALA A 231 -10.69 -7.91 14.53
CA ALA A 231 -11.73 -8.93 14.76
C ALA A 231 -12.33 -9.54 13.49
N ARG A 232 -12.77 -8.70 12.54
CA ARG A 232 -13.58 -9.15 11.38
C ARG A 232 -13.04 -8.71 10.01
N GLY A 233 -11.99 -7.92 9.99
CA GLY A 233 -11.36 -7.41 8.77
C GLY A 233 -10.73 -6.06 9.03
N GLY A 234 -9.42 -5.91 8.82
CA GLY A 234 -8.77 -4.61 8.93
C GLY A 234 -7.57 -4.47 8.01
N MET A 235 -7.28 -3.22 7.65
CA MET A 235 -6.13 -2.85 6.85
C MET A 235 -5.04 -2.29 7.77
N TYR A 236 -3.79 -2.65 7.51
CA TYR A 236 -2.63 -2.10 8.20
C TYR A 236 -1.71 -1.42 7.17
N LEU A 237 -1.18 -0.24 7.51
CA LEU A 237 -0.39 0.55 6.57
C LEU A 237 0.83 -0.25 6.08
N GLY A 238 0.95 -0.39 4.75
CA GLY A 238 2.04 -1.15 4.14
C GLY A 238 1.91 -2.67 4.26
N TYR A 239 0.68 -3.16 4.44
CA TYR A 239 0.29 -4.57 4.34
C TYR A 239 -0.98 -4.73 3.49
N ASP A 240 -0.88 -5.43 2.37
CA ASP A 240 -1.90 -5.40 1.30
C ASP A 240 -3.01 -6.47 1.45
N LYS A 241 -3.01 -7.22 2.56
CA LYS A 241 -4.02 -8.27 2.83
C LYS A 241 -4.91 -7.86 4.00
N LEU A 242 -6.18 -8.22 3.89
CA LEU A 242 -7.16 -8.02 4.96
C LEU A 242 -6.83 -8.96 6.13
N LEU A 243 -6.69 -8.39 7.32
CA LEU A 243 -6.40 -9.14 8.55
C LEU A 243 -7.68 -9.52 9.27
N LYS A 244 -7.81 -10.78 9.70
CA LYS A 244 -9.00 -11.28 10.42
C LYS A 244 -8.64 -12.27 11.51
N GLN A 245 -8.96 -11.90 12.75
CA GLN A 245 -8.52 -12.59 13.97
C GLN A 245 -7.00 -12.80 14.01
N GLU A 246 -6.30 -11.79 13.51
CA GLU A 246 -4.87 -11.78 13.30
C GLU A 246 -4.29 -10.54 13.95
N VAL A 247 -3.15 -10.71 14.61
CA VAL A 247 -2.31 -9.64 15.09
C VAL A 247 -1.20 -9.41 14.08
N ILE A 248 -1.07 -8.17 13.61
CA ILE A 248 0.09 -7.70 12.85
C ILE A 248 0.98 -6.91 13.79
N THR A 249 2.27 -7.17 13.72
CA THR A 249 3.30 -6.56 14.57
C THR A 249 3.98 -5.39 13.87
N PHE A 250 4.73 -4.58 14.62
CA PHE A 250 5.44 -3.43 14.09
C PHE A 250 6.44 -3.81 12.97
N ASP A 251 7.02 -5.02 13.02
CA ASP A 251 7.91 -5.58 11.99
C ASP A 251 7.16 -6.39 10.92
N LYS A 252 5.84 -6.17 10.81
CA LYS A 252 4.92 -6.73 9.81
C LYS A 252 4.78 -8.26 9.83
N LYS A 253 5.17 -8.92 10.92
CA LYS A 253 4.84 -10.34 11.12
C LYS A 253 3.38 -10.47 11.52
N VAL A 254 2.72 -11.50 11.01
CA VAL A 254 1.29 -11.75 11.24
C VAL A 254 1.11 -13.07 11.98
N PHE A 255 0.35 -13.04 13.06
CA PHE A 255 0.06 -14.22 13.88
C PHE A 255 -1.44 -14.34 14.11
N LYS A 256 -1.95 -15.57 14.20
CA LYS A 256 -3.34 -15.80 14.58
C LYS A 256 -3.51 -15.67 16.09
N ALA A 257 -4.54 -14.97 16.52
CA ALA A 257 -4.95 -14.92 17.93
C ALA A 257 -6.47 -15.08 18.02
N ALA A 258 -6.91 -16.10 18.76
CA ALA A 258 -8.31 -16.51 18.81
C ALA A 258 -9.19 -15.43 19.44
N PHE A 259 -10.31 -15.15 18.76
CA PHE A 259 -11.38 -14.32 19.31
C PHE A 259 -12.24 -15.12 20.30
N ASP A 260 -12.33 -14.65 21.53
CA ASP A 260 -13.13 -15.25 22.59
C ASP A 260 -13.79 -14.15 23.45
N ASN A 261 -15.12 -14.11 23.42
CA ASN A 261 -15.94 -13.14 24.17
C ASN A 261 -16.61 -13.76 25.41
N SER A 262 -16.33 -15.02 25.74
CA SER A 262 -17.00 -15.76 26.83
C SER A 262 -16.71 -15.18 28.22
N GLY A 263 -15.59 -14.44 28.38
CA GLY A 263 -15.19 -13.83 29.64
C GLY A 263 -15.97 -12.56 30.04
N ASN A 264 -16.81 -12.00 29.16
CA ASN A 264 -17.34 -10.64 29.35
C ASN A 264 -18.88 -10.51 29.16
N PRO A 265 -19.70 -11.19 29.98
CA PRO A 265 -21.15 -11.24 29.77
C PRO A 265 -21.90 -9.96 30.17
N ILE A 266 -21.44 -9.17 31.16
CA ILE A 266 -22.08 -7.89 31.59
C ILE A 266 -21.04 -6.94 32.19
N GLY A 267 -20.88 -5.74 31.60
CA GLY A 267 -19.94 -4.69 32.03
C GLY A 267 -18.50 -4.96 31.59
N TYR A 268 -18.02 -4.24 30.57
CA TYR A 268 -16.70 -4.48 29.97
C TYR A 268 -15.57 -4.29 30.99
N LYS A 269 -14.81 -5.36 31.23
CA LYS A 269 -13.56 -5.32 32.01
C LYS A 269 -12.42 -5.95 31.23
N MET A 270 -11.34 -5.19 31.01
CA MET A 270 -10.16 -5.66 30.29
C MET A 270 -9.49 -6.86 31.00
N SER A 271 -9.52 -6.91 32.33
CA SER A 271 -8.97 -8.05 33.10
C SER A 271 -9.69 -9.38 32.87
N LYS A 272 -10.91 -9.35 32.34
CA LYS A 272 -11.72 -10.53 32.01
C LYS A 272 -11.78 -10.81 30.51
N ASP A 273 -11.10 -10.00 29.71
CA ASP A 273 -11.09 -10.11 28.26
C ASP A 273 -10.11 -11.21 27.82
N ILE A 274 -10.65 -12.37 27.48
CA ILE A 274 -9.86 -13.52 27.03
C ILE A 274 -9.19 -13.21 25.69
N THR A 275 -9.82 -12.42 24.82
CA THR A 275 -9.22 -12.00 23.54
C THR A 275 -7.99 -11.14 23.80
N ALA A 276 -8.08 -10.17 24.71
CA ALA A 276 -6.94 -9.35 25.11
C ALA A 276 -5.77 -10.21 25.61
N MET A 277 -6.05 -11.17 26.48
CA MET A 277 -5.05 -12.11 26.98
C MET A 277 -4.43 -12.97 25.85
N ASN A 278 -5.25 -13.49 24.93
CA ASN A 278 -4.78 -14.28 23.79
C ASN A 278 -3.81 -13.48 22.91
N ILE A 279 -4.12 -12.22 22.63
CA ILE A 279 -3.27 -11.34 21.82
C ILE A 279 -1.91 -11.13 22.50
N VAL A 280 -1.91 -10.77 23.79
CA VAL A 280 -0.67 -10.56 24.56
C VAL A 280 0.16 -11.85 24.62
N ARG A 281 -0.48 -13.01 24.85
CA ARG A 281 0.20 -14.32 24.87
C ARG A 281 0.84 -14.65 23.53
N VAL A 282 0.16 -14.39 22.42
CA VAL A 282 0.71 -14.62 21.07
C VAL A 282 1.95 -13.76 20.82
N LEU A 283 1.90 -12.48 21.19
CA LEU A 283 3.06 -11.59 21.06
C LEU A 283 4.24 -12.08 21.92
N ILE A 284 4.03 -12.33 23.20
CA ILE A 284 5.08 -12.79 24.13
C ILE A 284 5.66 -14.14 23.70
N GLY A 285 4.80 -15.07 23.30
CA GLY A 285 5.18 -16.39 22.82
C GLY A 285 6.04 -16.36 21.55
N ASN A 286 5.91 -15.31 20.74
CA ASN A 286 6.69 -15.09 19.53
C ASN A 286 7.87 -14.11 19.75
N GLY A 287 8.25 -13.84 21.00
CA GLY A 287 9.46 -13.09 21.34
C GLY A 287 9.29 -11.58 21.54
N TYR A 288 8.06 -11.06 21.49
CA TYR A 288 7.78 -9.65 21.73
C TYR A 288 7.58 -9.40 23.23
N THR A 289 8.62 -8.91 23.91
CA THR A 289 8.66 -8.76 25.38
C THR A 289 7.84 -7.61 25.94
N LEU A 290 7.36 -6.71 25.07
CA LEU A 290 6.64 -5.47 25.38
C LEU A 290 7.41 -4.44 26.21
N GLN A 291 8.56 -4.69 26.85
CA GLN A 291 9.12 -3.71 27.81
C GLN A 291 9.52 -2.35 27.19
N HIS A 292 10.72 -2.24 26.62
CA HIS A 292 11.22 -1.01 25.97
C HIS A 292 11.62 -1.29 24.51
N GLN A 293 10.99 -2.29 23.90
CA GLN A 293 11.44 -2.88 22.64
C GLN A 293 11.16 -2.00 21.42
N GLY A 294 10.14 -1.14 21.46
CA GLY A 294 9.77 -0.29 20.33
C GLY A 294 10.79 0.82 20.05
N LYS A 295 11.59 1.22 21.05
CA LYS A 295 12.59 2.28 20.92
C LYS A 295 13.70 1.97 19.92
N ALA A 296 14.16 0.71 19.85
CA ALA A 296 15.20 0.30 18.92
C ALA A 296 14.73 0.39 17.45
N GLU A 297 13.49 0.04 17.19
CA GLU A 297 12.93 0.06 15.84
C GLU A 297 12.57 1.48 15.37
N VAL A 298 12.08 2.35 16.26
CA VAL A 298 11.87 3.76 15.91
C VAL A 298 13.18 4.44 15.53
N MET A 299 14.30 4.06 16.16
CA MET A 299 15.61 4.53 15.69
C MET A 299 15.93 3.98 14.30
N ALA A 300 15.72 2.68 14.04
CA ALA A 300 15.97 2.09 12.72
C ALA A 300 15.12 2.73 11.61
N ILE A 301 13.81 2.91 11.85
CA ILE A 301 12.88 3.57 10.92
C ILE A 301 13.29 5.02 10.66
N ARG A 302 13.69 5.78 11.69
CA ARG A 302 14.15 7.16 11.52
C ARG A 302 15.43 7.25 10.69
N VAL A 303 16.37 6.34 10.90
CA VAL A 303 17.61 6.27 10.11
C VAL A 303 17.29 5.98 8.65
N GLU A 304 16.39 5.03 8.38
CA GLU A 304 16.02 4.68 7.01
C GLU A 304 15.23 5.80 6.32
N GLN A 305 14.30 6.43 7.03
CA GLN A 305 13.58 7.61 6.52
C GLN A 305 14.52 8.78 6.25
N ALA A 306 15.52 9.00 7.12
CA ALA A 306 16.54 10.03 6.91
C ALA A 306 17.33 9.76 5.63
N LYS A 307 17.76 8.51 5.38
CA LYS A 307 18.44 8.13 4.13
C LYS A 307 17.56 8.35 2.89
N ILE A 308 16.32 7.87 2.92
CA ILE A 308 15.37 8.07 1.80
C ILE A 308 15.13 9.55 1.55
N THR A 309 15.05 10.36 2.60
CA THR A 309 14.85 11.81 2.49
C THR A 309 16.10 12.47 1.90
N GLU A 310 17.29 12.12 2.39
CA GLU A 310 18.56 12.60 1.87
C GLU A 310 18.77 12.24 0.39
N GLU A 311 18.43 11.01 -0.01
CA GLU A 311 18.47 10.58 -1.41
C GLU A 311 17.49 11.38 -2.27
N LYS A 312 16.24 11.57 -1.80
CA LYS A 312 15.25 12.40 -2.51
C LYS A 312 15.72 13.85 -2.66
N ILE A 313 16.27 14.45 -1.59
CA ILE A 313 16.84 15.79 -1.62
C ILE A 313 17.95 15.85 -2.66
N LYS A 314 18.88 14.89 -2.65
CA LYS A 314 20.00 14.85 -3.60
C LYS A 314 19.52 14.75 -5.05
N THR A 315 18.54 13.89 -5.33
CA THR A 315 17.95 13.73 -6.66
C THR A 315 17.17 14.97 -7.11
N GLU A 316 16.38 15.58 -6.22
CA GLU A 316 15.65 16.80 -6.57
C GLU A 316 16.60 17.98 -6.80
N ARG A 317 17.65 18.12 -5.97
CA ARG A 317 18.69 19.13 -6.16
C ARG A 317 19.42 18.96 -7.50
N SER A 318 19.79 17.73 -7.89
CA SER A 318 20.47 17.48 -9.17
C SER A 318 19.61 17.77 -10.40
N ASN A 319 18.29 17.63 -10.28
CA ASN A 319 17.33 17.89 -11.35
C ASN A 319 16.80 19.33 -11.33
N SER A 320 17.21 20.15 -10.37
CA SER A 320 16.78 21.53 -10.24
C SER A 320 17.69 22.50 -11.00
N ALA A 321 17.15 23.68 -11.31
CA ALA A 321 17.97 24.80 -11.81
C ALA A 321 18.80 25.48 -10.71
N ASN A 322 18.64 25.07 -9.44
CA ASN A 322 19.36 25.64 -8.32
C ASN A 322 20.85 25.31 -8.39
N ILE A 323 21.66 26.19 -7.82
CA ILE A 323 23.11 26.08 -7.72
C ILE A 323 23.42 25.85 -6.26
N TYR A 324 24.14 24.77 -5.94
CA TYR A 324 24.54 24.45 -4.57
C TYR A 324 26.05 24.28 -4.48
N GLU A 325 26.68 25.11 -3.65
CA GLU A 325 28.11 25.08 -3.32
C GLU A 325 29.06 24.93 -4.52
N GLN A 326 28.71 25.51 -5.66
CA GLN A 326 29.56 25.48 -6.86
C GLN A 326 30.66 26.54 -6.75
N SER A 327 31.89 26.18 -7.13
CA SER A 327 32.99 27.14 -7.21
C SER A 327 32.65 28.27 -8.18
N GLY A 328 32.94 29.50 -7.77
CA GLY A 328 32.65 30.66 -8.58
C GLY A 328 33.10 31.96 -7.93
N TYR A 329 32.53 33.06 -8.43
CA TYR A 329 32.76 34.39 -7.85
C TYR A 329 31.53 35.29 -7.97
N VAL A 330 31.49 36.29 -7.09
CA VAL A 330 30.51 37.38 -7.09
C VAL A 330 31.24 38.70 -7.36
N ILE A 331 30.65 39.54 -8.20
CA ILE A 331 31.01 40.95 -8.40
C ILE A 331 29.88 41.78 -7.78
N ASN A 332 30.20 42.50 -6.70
CA ASN A 332 29.21 43.28 -5.97
C ASN A 332 28.89 44.63 -6.65
N GLU A 333 27.98 45.40 -6.06
CA GLU A 333 27.58 46.75 -6.51
C GLU A 333 28.75 47.73 -6.74
N LYS A 334 29.86 47.54 -6.02
CA LYS A 334 31.04 48.40 -6.09
C LYS A 334 32.06 47.91 -7.11
N GLY A 335 31.79 46.81 -7.81
CA GLY A 335 32.73 46.15 -8.72
C GLY A 335 33.78 45.29 -8.03
N GLU A 336 33.66 45.04 -6.72
CA GLU A 336 34.61 44.18 -6.00
C GLU A 336 34.30 42.71 -6.29
N LYS A 337 35.33 41.97 -6.71
CA LYS A 337 35.26 40.53 -7.00
C LYS A 337 35.65 39.72 -5.76
N LYS A 338 34.81 38.76 -5.37
CA LYS A 338 35.08 37.78 -4.31
C LYS A 338 34.81 36.38 -4.81
N SER A 339 35.73 35.45 -4.58
CA SER A 339 35.62 34.05 -5.02
C SER A 339 35.33 33.10 -3.86
N GLY A 340 34.66 32.00 -4.17
CA GLY A 340 34.31 30.94 -3.22
C GLY A 340 33.08 30.14 -3.63
N PRO A 341 32.63 29.18 -2.81
CA PRO A 341 31.43 28.40 -3.11
C PRO A 341 30.17 29.26 -3.14
N ILE A 342 29.38 29.10 -4.19
CA ILE A 342 28.15 29.84 -4.47
C ILE A 342 26.95 28.94 -4.34
N THR A 343 25.91 29.45 -3.68
CA THR A 343 24.58 28.84 -3.62
C THR A 343 23.52 29.85 -4.08
N ALA A 344 22.68 29.47 -5.03
CA ALA A 344 21.58 30.27 -5.53
C ALA A 344 20.37 29.36 -5.79
N GLU A 345 19.23 29.69 -5.19
CA GLU A 345 18.01 28.90 -5.31
C GLU A 345 16.99 29.65 -6.17
N PHE A 346 16.52 29.02 -7.24
CA PHE A 346 15.54 29.54 -8.18
C PHE A 346 14.16 28.90 -7.99
N GLN A 347 14.08 27.70 -7.41
CA GLN A 347 12.84 26.96 -7.14
C GLN A 347 12.92 26.21 -5.80
N SER A 348 11.76 25.86 -5.25
CA SER A 348 11.65 25.03 -4.05
C SER A 348 12.01 23.57 -4.30
N ILE A 349 12.66 22.94 -3.32
CA ILE A 349 12.88 21.48 -3.27
C ILE A 349 11.78 20.88 -2.39
N LYS A 350 10.92 20.05 -2.97
CA LYS A 350 9.74 19.51 -2.27
C LYS A 350 10.16 18.69 -1.05
N ALA A 351 11.22 17.89 -1.20
CA ALA A 351 11.76 17.07 -0.13
C ALA A 351 12.33 17.88 1.06
N GLU A 352 12.66 19.17 0.88
CA GLU A 352 13.18 20.06 1.94
C GLU A 352 12.09 20.90 2.61
N SER A 353 10.95 21.09 1.92
CA SER A 353 9.81 21.81 2.49
C SER A 353 9.11 20.98 3.56
N SER A 354 9.29 21.37 4.82
CA SER A 354 8.68 20.68 5.95
C SER A 354 7.24 21.15 6.20
N SER A 355 6.33 20.19 6.39
CA SER A 355 5.08 20.36 7.15
C SER A 355 4.05 21.38 6.66
N GLY A 356 3.88 21.60 5.36
CA GLY A 356 2.78 22.43 4.85
C GLY A 356 2.85 23.91 5.27
N MET A 357 3.97 24.37 5.84
CA MET A 357 4.29 25.79 5.94
C MET A 357 4.73 26.28 4.57
N ALA A 358 4.20 27.44 4.16
CA ALA A 358 4.59 28.08 2.92
C ALA A 358 6.09 28.38 2.94
N ASP A 359 6.77 27.94 1.90
CA ASP A 359 8.18 28.22 1.67
C ASP A 359 8.40 29.74 1.60
N MET A 360 9.10 30.30 2.60
CA MET A 360 9.35 31.74 2.70
C MET A 360 10.62 32.17 1.94
N THR A 361 11.26 31.25 1.21
CA THR A 361 12.53 31.52 0.53
C THR A 361 12.31 32.45 -0.66
N ALA A 362 13.14 33.49 -0.74
CA ALA A 362 13.09 34.49 -1.82
C ALA A 362 13.79 33.97 -3.08
N TYR A 363 13.19 32.95 -3.70
CA TYR A 363 13.70 32.28 -4.89
C TYR A 363 14.06 33.24 -6.03
N GLY A 364 15.24 33.06 -6.61
CA GLY A 364 15.81 33.89 -7.67
C GLY A 364 16.28 35.28 -7.20
N LYS A 365 16.06 35.68 -5.95
CA LYS A 365 16.38 37.04 -5.47
C LYS A 365 17.69 37.14 -4.72
N THR A 366 18.25 36.03 -4.27
CA THR A 366 19.48 36.02 -3.49
C THR A 366 20.50 35.03 -4.02
N VAL A 367 21.77 35.40 -3.90
CA VAL A 367 22.90 34.48 -4.05
C VAL A 367 23.76 34.55 -2.81
N ILE A 368 24.24 33.40 -2.36
CA ILE A 368 25.04 33.24 -1.16
C ILE A 368 26.46 32.85 -1.58
N LEU A 369 27.45 33.61 -1.11
CA LEU A 369 28.87 33.29 -1.26
C LEU A 369 29.44 32.87 0.08
N LYS A 370 30.11 31.73 0.12
CA LYS A 370 30.98 31.33 1.22
C LYS A 370 32.42 31.72 0.87
N PHE A 371 33.13 32.39 1.76
CA PHE A 371 34.53 32.75 1.56
C PHE A 371 35.30 32.77 2.88
N THR A 372 36.61 32.55 2.80
CA THR A 372 37.50 32.65 3.95
C THR A 372 38.07 34.06 4.02
N ASN A 373 37.92 34.73 5.16
CA ASN A 373 38.48 36.07 5.35
C ASN A 373 40.00 36.03 5.61
N GLU A 374 40.63 37.20 5.64
CA GLU A 374 42.07 37.38 5.93
C GLU A 374 42.53 36.76 7.28
N LYS A 375 41.59 36.49 8.19
CA LYS A 375 41.85 35.88 9.50
C LYS A 375 41.61 34.36 9.51
N GLY A 376 41.45 33.73 8.34
CA GLY A 376 41.24 32.29 8.21
C GLY A 376 39.86 31.79 8.68
N ARG A 377 38.87 32.68 8.86
CA ARG A 377 37.51 32.31 9.27
C ARG A 377 36.57 32.28 8.07
N GLU A 378 35.79 31.21 7.96
CA GLU A 378 34.70 31.13 7.00
C GLU A 378 33.64 32.19 7.30
N LYS A 379 33.20 32.87 6.25
CA LYS A 379 32.10 33.82 6.27
C LYS A 379 31.15 33.52 5.14
N THR A 380 29.89 33.82 5.40
CA THR A 380 28.81 33.75 4.43
C THR A 380 28.29 35.16 4.18
N GLU A 381 28.17 35.55 2.91
CA GLU A 381 27.62 36.84 2.50
C GLU A 381 26.48 36.60 1.50
N THR A 382 25.35 37.28 1.75
CA THR A 382 24.14 37.18 0.92
C THR A 382 23.98 38.43 0.10
N PHE A 383 23.93 38.26 -1.22
CA PHE A 383 23.74 39.34 -2.18
C PHE A 383 22.32 39.29 -2.76
N LYS A 384 21.74 40.47 -3.03
CA LYS A 384 20.36 40.60 -3.53
C LYS A 384 20.34 41.02 -5.00
N SER A 385 19.43 40.47 -5.79
CA SER A 385 19.32 40.73 -7.23
C SER A 385 19.02 42.20 -7.56
N LYS A 386 18.23 42.89 -6.73
CA LYS A 386 17.87 44.31 -6.92
C LYS A 386 19.06 45.28 -6.95
N ASN A 387 20.23 44.81 -6.54
CA ASN A 387 21.45 45.58 -6.38
C ASN A 387 22.38 45.48 -7.61
N GLY A 388 21.97 44.85 -8.72
CA GLY A 388 22.85 44.78 -9.91
C GLY A 388 24.06 43.86 -9.75
N VAL A 389 24.02 42.95 -8.77
CA VAL A 389 25.11 42.02 -8.47
C VAL A 389 25.25 41.01 -9.61
N ARG A 390 26.49 40.69 -10.00
CA ARG A 390 26.80 39.61 -10.94
C ARG A 390 27.45 38.46 -10.19
N PHE A 391 27.13 37.24 -10.56
CA PHE A 391 27.89 36.08 -10.12
C PHE A 391 28.14 35.12 -11.27
N CYS A 392 29.23 34.36 -11.20
CA CYS A 392 29.55 33.33 -12.17
C CYS A 392 29.96 32.06 -11.45
N VAL A 393 29.61 30.91 -12.01
CA VAL A 393 29.93 29.59 -11.48
C VAL A 393 30.58 28.73 -12.55
N ASP A 394 31.51 27.88 -12.11
CA ASP A 394 32.12 26.86 -12.96
C ASP A 394 31.20 25.63 -13.01
N LYS A 395 30.56 25.41 -14.16
CA LYS A 395 29.69 24.26 -14.39
C LYS A 395 30.21 23.44 -15.56
N ASP A 396 30.63 22.21 -15.29
CA ASP A 396 31.16 21.26 -16.30
C ASP A 396 32.30 21.84 -17.17
N GLY A 397 33.17 22.65 -16.56
CA GLY A 397 34.30 23.31 -17.25
C GLY A 397 33.91 24.52 -18.11
N LYS A 398 32.66 24.99 -18.02
CA LYS A 398 32.18 26.24 -18.62
C LYS A 398 31.78 27.23 -17.54
N GLU A 399 32.17 28.49 -17.74
CA GLU A 399 31.74 29.59 -16.87
C GLU A 399 30.30 29.97 -17.23
N GLU A 400 29.38 29.89 -16.28
CA GLU A 400 28.02 30.38 -16.41
C GLU A 400 27.82 31.59 -15.52
N CYS A 401 27.45 32.73 -16.12
CA CYS A 401 27.26 33.99 -15.41
C CYS A 401 25.78 34.38 -15.30
N TYR A 402 25.47 35.07 -14.21
CA TYR A 402 24.14 35.52 -13.84
C TYR A 402 24.17 36.98 -13.39
N LEU A 403 23.14 37.74 -13.73
CA LEU A 403 23.01 39.16 -13.37
C LEU A 403 21.70 39.41 -12.61
N GLY A 404 21.82 40.03 -11.45
CA GLY A 404 20.70 40.60 -10.71
C GLY A 404 20.15 41.80 -11.44
N LEU A 405 18.91 41.72 -11.94
CA LEU A 405 18.33 42.76 -12.78
C LEU A 405 16.86 42.98 -12.46
N LYS A 406 16.42 44.24 -12.48
CA LYS A 406 14.99 44.59 -12.50
C LYS A 406 14.47 44.53 -13.92
N THR A 407 13.28 43.97 -14.12
CA THR A 407 12.70 43.82 -15.46
C THR A 407 11.39 44.58 -15.64
N ILE A 408 11.08 44.93 -16.89
CA ILE A 408 9.81 45.52 -17.34
C ILE A 408 9.18 44.65 -18.43
N GLY A 409 7.91 44.89 -18.77
CA GLY A 409 7.18 44.11 -19.77
C GLY A 409 6.59 42.80 -19.25
N ASN A 410 6.83 42.45 -17.98
CA ASN A 410 6.17 41.35 -17.30
C ASN A 410 4.71 41.75 -16.99
N THR A 411 3.75 41.31 -17.79
CA THR A 411 2.35 41.36 -17.40
C THR A 411 2.10 40.40 -16.25
N LEU A 412 1.25 40.84 -15.32
CA LEU A 412 0.60 40.17 -14.18
C LEU A 412 -0.01 38.75 -14.43
N ALA A 413 0.54 37.92 -15.31
CA ALA A 413 -0.03 36.64 -15.74
C ALA A 413 0.63 35.42 -15.06
N THR A 414 1.07 35.54 -13.81
CA THR A 414 1.44 34.36 -13.00
C THR A 414 0.77 34.43 -11.64
N ALA A 415 -0.51 34.02 -11.60
CA ALA A 415 -1.19 33.55 -10.39
C ALA A 415 -0.61 32.21 -9.87
N GLY A 416 0.63 31.87 -10.23
CA GLY A 416 1.30 30.62 -9.87
C GLY A 416 2.80 30.77 -9.54
N SER A 417 3.35 31.97 -9.59
CA SER A 417 4.69 32.25 -9.07
C SER A 417 4.53 33.09 -7.81
N LEU A 418 5.05 32.60 -6.68
CA LEU A 418 5.11 33.31 -5.39
C LEU A 418 5.83 34.69 -5.47
N ASN A 419 6.34 35.06 -6.65
CA ASN A 419 6.87 36.38 -6.96
C ASN A 419 5.81 37.49 -7.08
N SER A 420 4.51 37.19 -7.06
CA SER A 420 3.43 38.19 -7.23
C SER A 420 3.19 39.11 -6.01
N LEU A 421 3.81 38.83 -4.85
CA LEU A 421 3.65 39.63 -3.62
C LEU A 421 4.75 40.67 -3.39
N SER A 422 5.71 40.78 -4.31
CA SER A 422 6.86 41.68 -4.21
C SER A 422 6.81 42.72 -5.32
N PHE A 423 6.58 43.99 -4.97
CA PHE A 423 6.64 45.14 -5.89
C PHE A 423 8.05 45.37 -6.51
N ASP A 424 9.07 44.66 -6.02
CA ASP A 424 10.43 44.65 -6.58
C ASP A 424 10.60 43.42 -7.50
N PHE A 425 10.39 43.62 -8.81
CA PHE A 425 10.53 42.58 -9.85
C PHE A 425 12.00 42.39 -10.25
N SER A 426 12.87 42.11 -9.27
CA SER A 426 14.27 41.80 -9.50
C SER A 426 14.54 40.31 -9.30
N SER A 427 15.27 39.69 -10.23
CA SER A 427 15.75 38.30 -10.13
C SER A 427 17.17 38.21 -10.67
N PHE A 428 17.86 37.10 -10.39
CA PHE A 428 19.09 36.73 -11.08
C PHE A 428 18.75 35.99 -12.37
N TYR A 429 19.25 36.51 -13.49
CA TYR A 429 19.03 35.95 -14.83
C TYR A 429 20.33 35.45 -15.42
N LYS A 430 20.30 34.31 -16.12
CA LYS A 430 21.47 33.74 -16.77
C LYS A 430 21.81 34.57 -18.01
N ILE A 431 23.08 34.94 -18.16
CA ILE A 431 23.60 35.66 -19.32
C ILE A 431 23.84 34.64 -20.44
N LEU A 432 23.21 34.85 -21.61
CA LEU A 432 23.39 34.03 -22.80
C LEU A 432 24.29 34.69 -23.84
N TYR A 433 24.24 36.02 -23.91
CA TYR A 433 25.08 36.83 -24.78
C TYR A 433 25.44 38.13 -24.05
N GLU A 434 26.69 38.57 -24.23
CA GLU A 434 27.21 39.81 -23.67
C GLU A 434 28.23 40.44 -24.61
N GLU A 435 27.98 41.69 -24.99
CA GLU A 435 28.96 42.52 -25.70
C GLU A 435 28.81 43.98 -25.28
N ASN A 436 29.85 44.60 -24.72
CA ASN A 436 29.87 46.04 -24.37
C ASN A 436 28.64 46.53 -23.57
N GLY A 437 28.10 45.71 -22.67
CA GLY A 437 26.93 46.03 -21.84
C GLY A 437 25.57 45.81 -22.53
N TYR A 438 25.56 45.35 -23.78
CA TYR A 438 24.41 44.77 -24.45
C TYR A 438 24.31 43.29 -24.08
N LEU A 439 23.17 42.88 -23.50
CA LEU A 439 23.00 41.53 -22.98
C LEU A 439 21.69 40.92 -23.49
N VAL A 440 21.74 39.61 -23.77
CA VAL A 440 20.56 38.74 -23.80
C VAL A 440 20.64 37.83 -22.59
N LEU A 441 19.61 37.86 -21.75
CA LEU A 441 19.50 37.04 -20.56
C LEU A 441 18.27 36.14 -20.63
N VAL A 442 18.23 35.13 -19.77
CA VAL A 442 17.09 34.21 -19.64
C VAL A 442 16.78 33.90 -18.18
N ASP A 443 15.51 33.62 -17.89
CA ASP A 443 15.09 33.09 -16.61
C ASP A 443 15.63 31.65 -16.42
N PRO A 444 16.33 31.34 -15.32
CA PRO A 444 16.86 30.00 -15.08
C PRO A 444 15.81 28.89 -15.04
N LEU A 445 14.54 29.23 -14.80
CA LEU A 445 13.42 28.28 -14.83
C LEU A 445 12.72 28.20 -16.18
N LEU A 446 12.78 29.26 -16.98
CA LEU A 446 12.01 29.40 -18.21
C LEU A 446 12.99 29.76 -19.33
N SER A 447 13.57 28.72 -19.94
CA SER A 447 14.60 28.85 -20.99
C SER A 447 14.13 29.57 -22.26
N GLU A 448 12.83 29.79 -22.40
CA GLU A 448 12.21 30.53 -23.49
C GLU A 448 11.90 31.98 -23.11
N ASP A 449 12.15 32.43 -21.88
CA ASP A 449 11.84 33.80 -21.47
C ASP A 449 13.07 34.70 -21.58
N PHE A 450 13.32 35.20 -22.79
CA PHE A 450 14.43 36.11 -23.02
C PHE A 450 14.17 37.52 -22.48
N ILE A 451 15.27 38.13 -22.05
CA ILE A 451 15.34 39.49 -21.54
C ILE A 451 16.41 40.24 -22.32
N LEU A 452 16.02 41.37 -22.89
CA LEU A 452 16.90 42.28 -23.61
C LEU A 452 17.39 43.38 -22.66
N LYS A 453 18.70 43.56 -22.51
CA LYS A 453 19.30 44.65 -21.72
C LYS A 453 20.27 45.46 -22.57
N ILE A 454 20.04 46.77 -22.62
CA ILE A 454 20.93 47.73 -23.30
C ILE A 454 21.58 48.67 -22.27
N PRO A 455 22.78 49.22 -22.52
CA PRO A 455 23.50 50.07 -21.56
C PRO A 455 22.71 51.30 -21.10
N THR A 456 21.94 51.91 -22.00
CA THR A 456 21.17 53.15 -21.75
C THR A 456 19.96 52.95 -20.84
N GLN A 457 19.57 51.71 -20.54
CA GLN A 457 18.41 51.38 -19.72
C GLN A 457 18.85 50.72 -18.41
N GLU A 458 18.31 51.15 -17.27
CA GLU A 458 18.61 50.51 -15.97
C GLU A 458 17.99 49.10 -15.87
N LYS A 459 16.80 48.93 -16.44
CA LYS A 459 15.99 47.70 -16.37
C LYS A 459 16.14 46.87 -17.65
N GLY A 460 15.93 45.56 -17.55
CA GLY A 460 15.79 44.68 -18.72
C GLY A 460 14.35 44.61 -19.23
N LEU A 461 14.17 44.29 -20.51
CA LEU A 461 12.84 44.11 -21.12
C LEU A 461 12.58 42.63 -21.41
N TYR A 462 11.50 42.06 -20.87
CA TYR A 462 11.01 40.75 -21.30
C TYR A 462 10.46 40.80 -22.72
N THR A 463 10.91 39.88 -23.57
CA THR A 463 10.45 39.83 -24.97
C THR A 463 9.44 38.72 -25.23
N ASN A 464 9.48 37.61 -24.49
CA ASN A 464 8.62 36.45 -24.79
C ASN A 464 7.28 36.35 -24.05
N LYS A 465 7.09 37.08 -22.95
CA LYS A 465 5.84 37.04 -22.16
C LYS A 465 4.69 37.89 -22.71
N SER A 466 4.97 38.80 -23.63
CA SER A 466 3.98 39.75 -24.16
C SER A 466 3.39 39.27 -25.49
N SER A 467 2.10 39.56 -25.73
CA SER A 467 1.52 39.45 -27.08
C SER A 467 2.27 40.35 -28.06
N ASN A 468 2.26 40.03 -29.35
CA ASN A 468 3.04 40.79 -30.35
C ASN A 468 2.71 42.30 -30.34
N ASP A 469 1.44 42.68 -30.21
CA ASP A 469 1.05 44.11 -30.15
C ASP A 469 1.60 44.81 -28.92
N LYS A 470 1.55 44.14 -27.76
CA LYS A 470 2.08 44.67 -26.50
C LYS A 470 3.59 44.73 -26.52
N LEU A 471 4.22 43.70 -27.08
CA LEU A 471 5.67 43.62 -27.22
C LEU A 471 6.17 44.73 -28.13
N LYS A 472 5.54 44.93 -29.29
CA LYS A 472 5.86 46.04 -30.21
C LYS A 472 5.85 47.37 -29.49
N LYS A 473 4.79 47.66 -28.72
CA LYS A 473 4.71 48.88 -27.90
C LYS A 473 5.86 48.98 -26.89
N ASN A 474 6.10 47.92 -26.12
CA ASN A 474 7.14 47.92 -25.10
C ASN A 474 8.54 48.12 -25.71
N ILE A 475 8.79 47.53 -26.89
CA ILE A 475 10.08 47.64 -27.59
C ILE A 475 10.30 49.04 -28.13
N THR A 476 9.30 49.64 -28.76
CA THR A 476 9.38 51.04 -29.22
C THR A 476 9.69 51.98 -28.05
N GLU A 477 9.02 51.79 -26.91
CA GLU A 477 9.24 52.61 -25.71
C GLU A 477 10.59 52.36 -25.03
N TYR A 478 11.09 51.12 -25.06
CA TYR A 478 12.33 50.72 -24.41
C TYR A 478 13.58 51.09 -25.22
N LEU A 479 13.58 50.79 -26.52
CA LEU A 479 14.73 51.09 -27.40
C LEU A 479 14.79 52.58 -27.74
N LYS A 480 13.63 53.25 -27.89
CA LYS A 480 13.52 54.66 -28.33
C LYS A 480 14.35 54.95 -29.59
N CYS A 481 14.29 54.03 -30.56
CA CYS A 481 15.01 54.15 -31.82
C CYS A 481 14.10 53.84 -33.01
N ASP A 482 13.86 54.85 -33.84
CA ASP A 482 12.97 54.76 -35.01
C ASP A 482 13.55 53.88 -36.12
N SER A 483 14.88 53.67 -36.14
CA SER A 483 15.54 52.78 -37.09
C SER A 483 15.26 51.29 -36.85
N ILE A 484 14.76 50.91 -35.66
CA ILE A 484 14.40 49.53 -35.34
C ILE A 484 12.91 49.31 -35.64
N VAL A 485 12.65 48.70 -36.80
CA VAL A 485 11.30 48.28 -37.21
C VAL A 485 11.01 46.89 -36.64
N PHE A 486 9.93 46.78 -35.86
CA PHE A 486 9.58 45.56 -35.12
C PHE A 486 9.38 44.36 -36.06
N GLU A 487 8.72 44.57 -37.20
CA GLU A 487 8.40 43.52 -38.18
C GLU A 487 9.63 42.91 -38.87
N ASN A 488 10.77 43.60 -38.82
CA ASN A 488 12.01 43.15 -39.47
C ASN A 488 12.88 42.26 -38.56
N HIS A 489 12.47 42.06 -37.32
CA HIS A 489 13.25 41.38 -36.29
C HIS A 489 12.43 40.31 -35.59
N ASP A 490 13.12 39.25 -35.19
CA ASP A 490 12.56 38.24 -34.31
C ASP A 490 12.97 38.55 -32.87
N PHE A 491 12.00 38.96 -32.05
CA PHE A 491 12.24 39.25 -30.64
C PHE A 491 12.06 38.04 -29.74
N LYS A 492 11.78 36.87 -30.32
CA LYS A 492 11.44 35.66 -29.56
C LYS A 492 12.54 34.61 -29.53
N THR A 493 13.58 34.77 -30.34
CA THR A 493 14.71 33.85 -30.42
C THR A 493 16.00 34.52 -29.96
N LEU A 494 16.98 33.72 -29.53
CA LEU A 494 18.29 34.24 -29.11
C LEU A 494 18.99 34.94 -30.28
N GLU A 495 19.03 34.29 -31.44
CA GLU A 495 19.66 34.81 -32.66
C GLU A 495 19.00 36.11 -33.13
N GLY A 496 17.66 36.15 -33.08
CA GLY A 496 16.90 37.35 -33.41
C GLY A 496 17.19 38.52 -32.47
N LEU A 497 17.31 38.27 -31.17
CA LEU A 497 17.64 39.29 -30.17
C LEU A 497 19.09 39.78 -30.28
N ILE A 498 20.03 38.89 -30.60
CA ILE A 498 21.41 39.29 -30.89
C ILE A 498 21.43 40.27 -32.07
N LYS A 499 20.72 39.96 -33.15
CA LYS A 499 20.62 40.85 -34.32
C LYS A 499 20.00 42.21 -33.96
N VAL A 500 18.97 42.24 -33.12
CA VAL A 500 18.38 43.49 -32.61
C VAL A 500 19.42 44.33 -31.88
N LEU A 501 20.26 43.72 -31.04
CA LEU A 501 21.33 44.43 -30.32
C LEU A 501 22.39 44.99 -31.27
N GLU A 502 22.79 44.22 -32.28
CA GLU A 502 23.74 44.66 -33.32
C GLU A 502 23.18 45.84 -34.12
N ASP A 503 21.95 45.75 -34.61
CA ASP A 503 21.31 46.81 -35.37
C ASP A 503 21.06 48.06 -34.51
N TYR A 504 20.75 47.88 -33.23
CA TYR A 504 20.63 48.99 -32.29
C TYR A 504 21.98 49.69 -32.06
N LYS A 505 23.06 48.93 -31.87
CA LYS A 505 24.41 49.46 -31.70
C LYS A 505 24.86 50.24 -32.95
N ASN A 506 24.55 49.76 -34.15
CA ASN A 506 24.99 50.40 -35.39
C ASN A 506 24.19 51.66 -35.74
N ASN A 507 22.89 51.70 -35.40
CA ASN A 507 21.98 52.73 -35.90
C ASN A 507 21.46 53.70 -34.83
N CYS A 508 21.55 53.32 -33.55
CA CYS A 508 20.85 54.01 -32.46
C CYS A 508 21.78 54.44 -31.31
N SER A 509 22.90 53.76 -31.08
CA SER A 509 23.83 54.15 -30.02
C SER A 509 24.68 55.34 -30.48
N LYS A 510 24.32 56.54 -30.00
CA LYS A 510 25.18 57.72 -30.03
C LYS A 510 25.90 57.89 -28.71
#